data_AF-A0A7G6T595-F1
#
_entry.id   AF-A0A7G6T595-F1
#
_cell.length_a   1.000
_cell.length_b   1.000
_cell.length_c   1.000
_cell.angle_alpha   90.00
_cell.angle_beta   90.00
_cell.angle_gamma   90.00
#
_symmetry.space_group_name_H-M   'P 1'
#
loop_
_entity.id
_entity.type
_entity.pdbx_description
1 polymer ?
#
loop_
_entity_poly.entity_id
_entity_poly.type
_entity_poly.pdbx_seq_one_letter_code
_entity_poly.pdbx_strand_id
1 'polypeptide(L)'
;MYRYLATEGFLPGYNFPRLPIMAFVPGDQGGKGQRYIQRARFLAIAEFGPGSLVYHEGRAYRVDRALLKEVGGEQDGLLPTFSTAICPACGAAHDGEPPERCHVCNSALNKSNITKQLHRIENVGTRQVERITANDEERRRQGYELQTTFSFRDPSDVRSRVFEDSEGQIFSAEFTPAAQARRINRGLRRRKDISKIGFLIDPKSGYWASDNRAQDAEEGSPINSRQPITPVVEDRKNALLIRFPAAWLAAAGDEAEAIVATIQHAFARGIEAIYQVEEGEIQGQPTPSRKDRRALLFYEAAEGGAGVLSRLVEDGSAFRAVAKKALEIMHYAPGSLSAAAVSGPKALENVEDSHCVAGCYRCLLSYFNQPDHELIDRRREPVLQMLIRLSFAEMRHSAPTSQFQT
;
A
#
# COMPACT_ATOMS: atom_id res chain seq x y z
N MET A 1 -18.54 -1.50 -29.39
CA MET A 1 -19.01 -2.44 -28.36
C MET A 1 -18.67 -1.98 -26.94
N TYR A 2 -17.40 -1.69 -26.61
CA TYR A 2 -16.97 -1.24 -25.27
C TYR A 2 -17.64 0.04 -24.74
N ARG A 3 -17.79 1.06 -25.60
CA ARG A 3 -18.52 2.29 -25.24
C ARG A 3 -20.03 2.08 -25.07
N TYR A 4 -20.61 1.08 -25.74
CA TYR A 4 -22.06 0.84 -25.76
C TYR A 4 -22.52 0.15 -24.47
N LEU A 5 -21.75 -0.81 -23.95
CA LEU A 5 -22.08 -1.52 -22.70
C LEU A 5 -21.93 -0.64 -21.45
N ALA A 6 -21.07 0.38 -21.49
CA ALA A 6 -20.91 1.34 -20.40
C ALA A 6 -22.07 2.35 -20.31
N THR A 7 -22.73 2.69 -21.43
CA THR A 7 -23.87 3.61 -21.46
C THR A 7 -25.18 2.93 -21.05
N GLU A 8 -25.31 1.62 -21.29
CA GLU A 8 -26.54 0.84 -21.04
C GLU A 8 -26.62 0.25 -19.62
N GLY A 9 -25.70 0.59 -18.70
CA GLY A 9 -25.79 0.19 -17.29
C GLY A 9 -25.72 -1.32 -17.01
N PHE A 10 -25.24 -2.12 -17.97
CA PHE A 10 -25.35 -3.58 -17.96
C PHE A 10 -24.22 -4.34 -17.23
N LEU A 11 -23.42 -3.70 -16.37
CA LEU A 11 -22.32 -4.39 -15.69
C LEU A 11 -22.42 -4.28 -14.16
N PRO A 12 -22.82 -5.36 -13.47
CA PRO A 12 -22.62 -5.49 -12.04
C PRO A 12 -21.12 -5.66 -11.74
N GLY A 13 -20.57 -4.78 -10.90
CA GLY A 13 -19.36 -5.04 -10.10
C GLY A 13 -18.00 -5.16 -10.80
N TYR A 14 -17.88 -5.13 -12.13
CA TYR A 14 -16.57 -5.16 -12.79
C TYR A 14 -15.87 -3.81 -12.65
N ASN A 15 -14.91 -3.78 -11.73
CA ASN A 15 -14.02 -2.67 -11.52
C ASN A 15 -13.00 -2.62 -12.67
N PHE A 16 -13.33 -1.89 -13.74
CA PHE A 16 -12.45 -1.80 -14.92
C PHE A 16 -11.08 -1.22 -14.52
N PRO A 17 -9.99 -1.99 -14.70
CA PRO A 17 -8.67 -1.56 -14.29
C PRO A 17 -8.25 -0.33 -15.08
N ARG A 18 -7.63 0.64 -14.38
CA ARG A 18 -6.93 1.71 -15.10
C ARG A 18 -5.74 1.11 -15.83
N LEU A 19 -5.43 1.67 -17.01
CA LEU A 19 -4.28 1.26 -17.79
C LEU A 19 -2.99 1.27 -16.94
N PRO A 20 -2.08 0.29 -17.17
CA PRO A 20 -0.78 0.24 -16.51
C PRO A 20 0.02 1.50 -16.81
N ILE A 21 1.07 1.72 -16.00
CA ILE A 21 2.03 2.78 -16.28
C ILE A 21 3.05 2.26 -17.28
N MET A 22 3.31 3.06 -18.30
CA MET A 22 4.28 2.77 -19.34
C MET A 22 5.56 3.57 -19.12
N ALA A 23 6.71 2.92 -19.22
CA ALA A 23 7.98 3.58 -19.44
C ALA A 23 8.35 3.54 -20.92
N PHE A 24 8.48 4.69 -21.56
CA PHE A 24 8.97 4.81 -22.93
C PHE A 24 10.48 4.60 -22.98
N VAL A 25 10.91 3.64 -23.79
CA VAL A 25 12.33 3.35 -24.06
C VAL A 25 12.64 3.76 -25.50
N PRO A 26 13.56 4.73 -25.70
CA PRO A 26 13.93 5.16 -27.04
C PRO A 26 14.69 4.04 -27.78
N GLY A 27 14.39 3.87 -29.07
CA GLY A 27 15.15 3.01 -29.97
C GLY A 27 16.45 3.65 -30.45
N ASP A 28 17.22 2.94 -31.28
CA ASP A 28 18.48 3.44 -31.86
C ASP A 28 18.27 4.66 -32.79
N GLN A 29 19.36 5.36 -33.13
CA GLN A 29 19.34 6.54 -34.02
C GLN A 29 18.61 6.19 -35.34
N GLY A 30 17.40 6.72 -35.52
CA GLY A 30 16.49 6.38 -36.62
C GLY A 30 15.08 5.97 -36.19
N GLY A 31 14.80 5.85 -34.89
CA GLY A 31 13.44 5.64 -34.35
C GLY A 31 12.90 4.21 -34.52
N LYS A 32 13.65 3.32 -35.18
CA LYS A 32 13.37 1.88 -35.20
C LYS A 32 13.64 1.29 -33.81
N GLY A 33 12.70 0.51 -33.29
CA GLY A 33 12.87 -0.20 -32.01
C GLY A 33 12.38 0.55 -30.76
N GLN A 34 11.57 1.60 -30.89
CA GLN A 34 10.89 2.18 -29.72
C GLN A 34 10.03 1.13 -29.02
N ARG A 35 10.16 1.04 -27.70
CA ARG A 35 9.41 0.09 -26.87
C ARG A 35 8.79 0.78 -25.68
N TYR A 36 7.76 0.15 -25.14
CA TYR A 36 7.18 0.54 -23.88
C TYR A 36 7.21 -0.63 -22.91
N ILE A 37 7.66 -0.37 -21.69
CA ILE A 37 7.65 -1.35 -20.61
C ILE A 37 6.42 -1.08 -19.75
N GLN A 38 5.58 -2.11 -19.60
CA GLN A 38 4.34 -2.07 -18.83
C GLN A 38 4.54 -2.54 -17.40
N ARG A 39 4.00 -1.80 -16.45
CA ARG A 39 3.93 -2.20 -15.04
C ARG A 39 2.59 -1.81 -14.42
N ALA A 40 2.08 -2.67 -13.54
CA ALA A 40 0.94 -2.35 -12.69
C ALA A 40 1.21 -1.06 -11.90
N ARG A 41 0.22 -0.17 -11.80
CA ARG A 41 0.41 1.23 -11.35
C ARG A 41 1.14 1.33 -10.00
N PHE A 42 0.75 0.51 -9.03
CA PHE A 42 1.33 0.55 -7.69
C PHE A 42 2.76 0.04 -7.63
N LEU A 43 3.14 -0.93 -8.47
CA LEU A 43 4.53 -1.36 -8.60
C LEU A 43 5.35 -0.30 -9.36
N ALA A 44 4.77 0.24 -10.42
CA ALA A 44 5.39 1.22 -11.30
C ALA A 44 5.85 2.49 -10.57
N ILE A 45 5.13 3.00 -9.56
CA ILE A 45 5.61 4.19 -8.83
C ILE A 45 6.93 3.94 -8.07
N ALA A 46 7.21 2.69 -7.72
CA ALA A 46 8.48 2.29 -7.09
C ALA A 46 9.58 2.08 -8.13
N GLU A 47 9.27 1.43 -9.26
CA GLU A 47 10.22 1.07 -10.31
C GLU A 47 10.54 2.24 -11.25
N PHE A 48 9.53 3.03 -11.61
CA PHE A 48 9.56 4.14 -12.56
C PHE A 48 9.58 5.51 -11.89
N GLY A 49 10.00 5.58 -10.63
CA GLY A 49 10.13 6.85 -9.91
C GLY A 49 11.18 7.79 -10.52
N PRO A 50 11.20 9.07 -10.10
CA PRO A 50 12.13 10.07 -10.62
C PRO A 50 13.60 9.64 -10.48
N GLY A 51 14.31 9.55 -11.60
CA GLY A 51 15.71 9.18 -11.65
C GLY A 51 16.02 7.69 -11.46
N SER A 52 14.99 6.82 -11.40
CA SER A 52 15.15 5.36 -11.38
C SER A 52 15.85 4.84 -12.63
N LEU A 53 16.52 3.69 -12.52
CA LEU A 53 17.09 2.95 -13.64
C LEU A 53 16.19 1.78 -14.04
N VAL A 54 15.89 1.69 -15.32
CA VAL A 54 15.16 0.59 -15.97
C VAL A 54 16.11 -0.14 -16.90
N TYR A 55 16.20 -1.45 -16.78
CA TYR A 55 17.05 -2.29 -17.63
C TYR A 55 16.22 -2.94 -18.72
N HIS A 56 16.68 -2.82 -19.96
CA HIS A 56 16.01 -3.41 -21.12
C HIS A 56 17.06 -3.80 -22.17
N GLU A 57 16.98 -5.04 -22.67
CA GLU A 57 17.87 -5.56 -23.71
C GLU A 57 19.37 -5.32 -23.42
N GLY A 58 19.78 -5.52 -22.16
CA GLY A 58 21.17 -5.36 -21.73
C GLY A 58 21.64 -3.90 -21.54
N ARG A 59 20.77 -2.91 -21.79
CA ARG A 59 21.06 -1.48 -21.62
C ARG A 59 20.32 -0.91 -20.42
N ALA A 60 20.88 0.14 -19.83
CA ALA A 60 20.29 0.87 -18.72
C ALA A 60 19.68 2.20 -19.21
N TYR A 61 18.48 2.50 -18.72
CA TYR A 61 17.72 3.69 -19.07
C TYR A 61 17.28 4.41 -17.79
N ARG A 62 17.59 5.70 -17.70
CA ARG A 62 17.16 6.54 -16.57
C ARG A 62 15.80 7.14 -16.86
N VAL A 63 14.88 7.05 -15.90
CA VAL A 63 13.62 7.80 -15.91
C VAL A 63 13.91 9.27 -15.68
N ASP A 64 13.81 10.07 -16.73
CA ASP A 64 14.21 11.48 -16.76
C ASP A 64 13.04 12.45 -16.84
N ARG A 65 11.85 11.98 -17.22
CA ARG A 65 10.64 12.81 -17.30
C ARG A 65 9.35 12.05 -17.04
N ALA A 66 8.32 12.75 -16.57
CA ALA A 66 6.94 12.32 -16.71
C ALA A 66 6.43 12.67 -18.12
N LEU A 67 5.66 11.79 -18.74
CA LEU A 67 4.99 12.10 -20.01
C LEU A 67 3.65 12.78 -19.70
N LEU A 68 3.60 14.08 -19.96
CA LEU A 68 2.44 14.92 -19.69
C LEU A 68 1.38 14.71 -20.79
N LYS A 69 0.13 14.40 -20.41
CA LYS A 69 -1.00 14.33 -21.35
C LYS A 69 -1.47 15.71 -21.81
N GLU A 70 -1.39 16.68 -20.91
CA GLU A 70 -1.73 18.07 -21.13
C GLU A 70 -0.47 18.88 -20.78
N VAL A 71 0.14 19.51 -21.78
CA VAL A 71 1.25 20.43 -21.56
C VAL A 71 0.65 21.71 -20.97
N GLY A 72 0.87 21.96 -19.68
CA GLY A 72 0.40 23.17 -18.98
C GLY A 72 -1.13 23.30 -18.96
N GLY A 73 -1.79 22.67 -17.99
CA GLY A 73 -3.20 22.90 -17.71
C GLY A 73 -3.37 24.14 -16.83
N GLU A 74 -4.13 25.12 -17.32
CA GLU A 74 -4.44 26.45 -16.74
C GLU A 74 -3.45 27.59 -17.07
N GLN A 75 -3.96 28.82 -16.95
CA GLN A 75 -3.44 30.08 -17.49
C GLN A 75 -1.95 30.38 -17.18
N ASP A 76 -1.40 29.73 -16.15
CA ASP A 76 -0.03 29.95 -15.64
C ASP A 76 1.01 28.92 -16.14
N GLY A 77 0.59 27.88 -16.90
CA GLY A 77 1.50 26.87 -17.44
C GLY A 77 2.12 25.93 -16.40
N LEU A 78 1.48 25.79 -15.24
CA LEU A 78 1.84 24.83 -14.19
C LEU A 78 1.10 23.50 -14.39
N LEU A 79 1.57 22.44 -13.72
CA LEU A 79 0.87 21.17 -13.65
C LEU A 79 -0.26 21.23 -12.63
N PRO A 80 -1.42 20.60 -12.92
CA PRO A 80 -2.51 20.50 -11.97
C PRO A 80 -2.08 19.67 -10.77
N THR A 81 -2.28 20.21 -9.57
CA THR A 81 -1.99 19.49 -8.32
C THR A 81 -3.16 19.56 -7.36
N PHE A 82 -3.21 18.62 -6.44
CA PHE A 82 -4.20 18.61 -5.37
C PHE A 82 -3.54 18.28 -4.02
N SER A 83 -4.29 18.45 -2.94
CA SER A 83 -3.88 18.04 -1.60
C SER A 83 -4.79 16.95 -1.06
N THR A 84 -4.23 16.10 -0.20
CA THR A 84 -5.01 15.10 0.53
C THR A 84 -4.62 15.11 2.01
N ALA A 85 -5.60 15.20 2.89
CA ALA A 85 -5.42 15.01 4.32
C ALA A 85 -5.52 13.52 4.65
N ILE A 86 -4.61 13.04 5.49
CA ILE A 86 -4.55 11.62 5.87
C ILE A 86 -5.00 11.50 7.32
N CYS A 87 -6.04 10.69 7.54
CA CYS A 87 -6.56 10.43 8.87
C CYS A 87 -5.47 9.79 9.76
N PRO A 88 -5.15 10.37 10.92
CA PRO A 88 -4.11 9.82 11.79
C PRO A 88 -4.53 8.51 12.46
N ALA A 89 -5.83 8.21 12.53
CA ALA A 89 -6.34 7.02 13.21
C ALA A 89 -6.45 5.79 12.29
N CYS A 90 -6.81 5.96 11.02
CA CYS A 90 -6.98 4.81 10.09
C CYS A 90 -6.22 4.94 8.76
N GLY A 91 -5.70 6.13 8.42
CA GLY A 91 -4.99 6.40 7.17
C GLY A 91 -5.87 6.64 5.94
N ALA A 92 -7.18 6.80 6.12
CA ALA A 92 -8.05 7.22 5.03
C ALA A 92 -7.68 8.63 4.51
N ALA A 93 -7.75 8.82 3.21
CA ALA A 93 -7.45 10.04 2.49
C ALA A 93 -8.71 10.90 2.30
N HIS A 94 -8.53 12.22 2.38
CA HIS A 94 -9.57 13.22 2.21
C HIS A 94 -9.04 14.31 1.28
N ASP A 95 -9.54 14.33 0.04
CA ASP A 95 -9.10 15.30 -0.97
C ASP A 95 -9.74 16.67 -0.74
N GLY A 96 -9.00 17.73 -1.05
CA GLY A 96 -9.47 19.11 -0.87
C GLY A 96 -9.40 19.56 0.59
N GLU A 97 -10.40 20.34 1.00
CA GLU A 97 -10.56 20.77 2.39
C GLU A 97 -11.07 19.59 3.24
N PRO A 98 -10.31 19.14 4.25
CA PRO A 98 -10.73 17.99 5.04
C PRO A 98 -11.98 18.34 5.87
N PRO A 99 -12.97 17.44 5.94
CA PRO A 99 -14.08 17.58 6.88
C PRO A 99 -13.58 17.51 8.34
N GLU A 100 -14.43 17.82 9.31
CA GLU A 100 -14.05 17.72 10.72
C GLU A 100 -13.73 16.29 11.16
N ARG A 101 -14.38 15.30 10.54
CA ARG A 101 -14.30 13.88 10.89
C ARG A 101 -14.02 12.98 9.70
N CYS A 102 -13.31 11.89 9.96
CA CYS A 102 -12.98 10.90 8.96
C CYS A 102 -14.21 10.13 8.48
N HIS A 103 -14.35 9.95 7.16
CA HIS A 103 -15.48 9.24 6.54
C HIS A 103 -15.47 7.72 6.80
N VAL A 104 -14.34 7.18 7.30
CA VAL A 104 -14.14 5.75 7.54
C VAL A 104 -14.21 5.39 9.02
N CYS A 105 -13.48 6.13 9.88
CA CYS A 105 -13.39 5.81 11.31
C CYS A 105 -14.00 6.86 12.22
N ASN A 106 -14.60 7.93 11.67
CA ASN A 106 -15.24 9.02 12.40
C ASN A 106 -14.32 9.80 13.38
N SER A 107 -13.01 9.54 13.37
CA SER A 107 -12.03 10.27 14.18
C SER A 107 -11.84 11.69 13.67
N ALA A 108 -11.53 12.62 14.58
CA ALA A 108 -11.26 14.01 14.24
C ALA A 108 -10.04 14.14 13.30
N LEU A 109 -10.14 15.02 12.29
CA LEU A 109 -9.08 15.27 11.30
C LEU A 109 -8.21 16.50 11.62
N ASN A 110 -8.41 17.15 12.76
CA ASN A 110 -7.63 18.31 13.20
C ASN A 110 -6.10 18.05 13.30
N LYS A 111 -5.69 16.80 13.52
CA LYS A 111 -4.28 16.36 13.54
C LYS A 111 -3.86 15.61 12.25
N SER A 112 -4.63 15.73 11.18
CA SER A 112 -4.33 15.05 9.91
C SER A 112 -3.06 15.62 9.27
N ASN A 113 -2.26 14.73 8.68
CA ASN A 113 -1.11 15.14 7.88
C ASN A 113 -1.61 15.45 6.46
N ILE A 114 -1.40 16.68 5.99
CA ILE A 114 -1.79 17.11 4.65
C ILE A 114 -0.61 16.93 3.70
N THR A 115 -0.75 16.01 2.77
CA THR A 115 0.20 15.89 1.65
C THR A 115 -0.24 16.83 0.53
N LYS A 116 0.64 17.76 0.15
CA LYS A 116 0.37 18.80 -0.84
C LYS A 116 1.00 18.49 -2.20
N GLN A 117 0.58 19.23 -3.21
CA GLN A 117 1.17 19.22 -4.55
C GLN A 117 1.14 17.84 -5.21
N LEU A 118 0.14 17.02 -4.89
CA LEU A 118 -0.01 15.69 -5.47
C LEU A 118 -0.31 15.82 -6.96
N HIS A 119 0.50 15.14 -7.77
CA HIS A 119 0.33 15.11 -9.22
C HIS A 119 0.27 13.66 -9.71
N ARG A 120 -0.76 13.33 -10.50
CA ARG A 120 -1.01 11.97 -10.96
C ARG A 120 -0.03 11.62 -12.09
N ILE A 121 0.83 10.63 -11.85
CA ILE A 121 1.73 10.10 -12.89
C ILE A 121 1.02 9.01 -13.67
N GLU A 122 1.13 9.08 -14.99
CA GLU A 122 0.52 8.09 -15.90
C GLU A 122 1.54 7.32 -16.70
N ASN A 123 2.48 7.99 -17.35
CA ASN A 123 3.56 7.37 -18.10
C ASN A 123 4.86 8.16 -17.88
N VAL A 124 6.00 7.52 -18.13
CA VAL A 124 7.31 8.15 -17.97
C VAL A 124 8.16 8.00 -19.23
N GLY A 125 9.03 8.97 -19.46
CA GLY A 125 10.07 8.93 -20.46
C GLY A 125 11.39 8.48 -19.85
N THR A 126 12.21 7.83 -20.66
CA THR A 126 13.55 7.44 -20.26
C THR A 126 14.60 7.92 -21.26
N ARG A 127 15.85 7.95 -20.79
CA ARG A 127 17.04 8.20 -21.60
C ARG A 127 18.12 7.16 -21.29
N GLN A 128 18.77 6.66 -22.34
CA GLN A 128 19.86 5.71 -22.18
C GLN A 128 21.02 6.33 -21.41
N VAL A 129 21.63 5.53 -20.52
CA VAL A 129 22.85 5.88 -19.79
C VAL A 129 23.92 4.83 -20.04
N GLU A 130 25.10 5.25 -20.48
CA GLU A 130 26.22 4.35 -20.80
C GLU A 130 27.03 3.95 -19.56
N ARG A 131 27.05 4.80 -18.52
CA ARG A 131 27.75 4.56 -17.26
C ARG A 131 26.80 4.67 -16.10
N ILE A 132 26.79 3.64 -15.25
CA ILE A 132 26.07 3.61 -13.98
C ILE A 132 27.04 4.15 -12.93
N THR A 133 26.67 5.24 -12.26
CA THR A 133 27.51 5.82 -11.21
C THR A 133 27.23 5.14 -9.87
N ALA A 134 28.17 5.25 -8.91
CA ALA A 134 27.95 4.77 -7.55
C ALA A 134 26.68 5.38 -6.89
N ASN A 135 26.36 6.64 -7.23
CA ASN A 135 25.14 7.30 -6.78
C ASN A 135 23.87 6.65 -7.35
N ASP A 136 23.94 6.08 -8.55
CA ASP A 136 22.80 5.39 -9.17
C ASP A 136 22.55 4.03 -8.51
N GLU A 137 23.61 3.32 -8.17
CA GLU A 137 23.51 2.08 -7.41
C GLU A 137 22.99 2.35 -6.00
N GLU A 138 23.48 3.38 -5.31
CA GLU A 138 23.00 3.74 -3.98
C GLU A 138 21.53 4.18 -4.02
N ARG A 139 21.12 4.97 -5.02
CA ARG A 139 19.72 5.36 -5.21
C ARG A 139 18.83 4.14 -5.45
N ARG A 140 19.29 3.18 -6.26
CA ARG A 140 18.59 1.91 -6.49
C ARG A 140 18.45 1.11 -5.19
N ARG A 141 19.48 1.04 -4.36
CA ARG A 141 19.44 0.35 -3.05
C ARG A 141 18.53 1.04 -2.05
N GLN A 142 18.52 2.38 -2.04
CA GLN A 142 17.74 3.19 -1.12
C GLN A 142 16.23 3.14 -1.40
N GLY A 143 15.84 3.18 -2.68
CA GLY A 143 14.44 3.25 -3.10
C GLY A 143 13.69 4.47 -2.56
N TYR A 144 12.36 4.41 -2.64
CA TYR A 144 11.47 5.50 -2.25
C TYR A 144 10.79 5.26 -0.90
N GLU A 145 10.42 6.36 -0.23
CA GLU A 145 9.42 6.38 0.83
C GLU A 145 8.04 6.44 0.18
N LEU A 146 7.37 5.29 0.14
CA LEU A 146 6.04 5.17 -0.44
C LEU A 146 5.00 5.14 0.68
N GLN A 147 3.95 5.95 0.55
CA GLN A 147 2.81 5.93 1.45
C GLN A 147 1.57 5.48 0.71
N THR A 148 0.91 4.46 1.25
CA THR A 148 -0.38 3.98 0.75
C THR A 148 -1.49 4.70 1.49
N THR A 149 -2.47 5.23 0.75
CA THR A 149 -3.68 5.83 1.31
C THR A 149 -4.90 5.28 0.58
N PHE A 150 -6.07 5.42 1.18
CA PHE A 150 -7.32 4.90 0.61
C PHE A 150 -8.51 5.77 0.94
N SER A 151 -9.60 5.66 0.19
CA SER A 151 -10.90 6.24 0.54
C SER A 151 -12.02 5.29 0.16
N PHE A 152 -13.03 5.21 1.04
CA PHE A 152 -14.27 4.50 0.79
C PHE A 152 -15.26 5.51 0.24
N ARG A 153 -15.62 5.38 -1.04
CA ARG A 153 -16.43 6.39 -1.73
C ARG A 153 -17.91 6.29 -1.40
N ASP A 154 -18.40 5.06 -1.30
CA ASP A 154 -19.80 4.78 -1.02
C ASP A 154 -19.91 3.99 0.28
N PRO A 155 -20.45 4.59 1.35
CA PRO A 155 -20.76 3.90 2.60
C PRO A 155 -21.66 2.67 2.45
N SER A 156 -22.56 2.65 1.45
CA SER A 156 -23.53 1.57 1.28
C SER A 156 -22.89 0.25 0.83
N ASP A 157 -21.73 0.34 0.17
CA ASP A 157 -20.94 -0.81 -0.26
C ASP A 157 -20.02 -1.35 0.84
N VAL A 158 -19.96 -0.69 2.00
CA VAL A 158 -19.08 -1.07 3.11
C VAL A 158 -19.72 -2.17 3.95
N ARG A 159 -19.03 -3.31 4.05
CA ARG A 159 -19.41 -4.42 4.92
C ARG A 159 -18.53 -4.41 6.16
N SER A 160 -19.15 -4.14 7.30
CA SER A 160 -18.47 -4.01 8.58
C SER A 160 -18.69 -5.24 9.46
N ARG A 161 -17.62 -5.71 10.10
CA ARG A 161 -17.62 -6.83 11.06
C ARG A 161 -16.79 -6.49 12.28
N VAL A 162 -17.20 -7.04 13.42
CA VAL A 162 -16.45 -6.99 14.67
C VAL A 162 -16.16 -8.41 15.11
N PHE A 163 -14.92 -8.65 15.51
CA PHE A 163 -14.45 -9.92 16.07
C PHE A 163 -14.15 -9.71 17.54
N GLU A 164 -14.82 -10.48 18.38
CA GLU A 164 -14.74 -10.37 19.83
C GLU A 164 -14.94 -11.73 20.50
N ASP A 165 -14.55 -11.79 21.76
CA ASP A 165 -14.79 -12.91 22.67
C ASP A 165 -15.13 -12.37 24.08
N SER A 166 -15.09 -13.22 25.09
CA SER A 166 -15.37 -12.83 26.48
C SER A 166 -14.37 -11.83 27.07
N GLU A 167 -13.16 -11.70 26.51
CA GLU A 167 -12.17 -10.69 26.92
C GLU A 167 -12.39 -9.34 26.23
N GLY A 168 -13.31 -9.27 25.25
CA GLY A 168 -13.70 -8.07 24.53
C GLY A 168 -13.31 -8.08 23.07
N GLN A 169 -13.28 -6.89 22.45
CA GLN A 169 -13.00 -6.75 21.03
C GLN A 169 -11.54 -7.08 20.69
N ILE A 170 -11.34 -7.89 19.64
CA ILE A 170 -10.04 -8.22 19.07
C ILE A 170 -9.70 -7.20 17.97
N PHE A 171 -10.57 -7.06 16.97
CA PHE A 171 -10.49 -6.02 15.93
C PHE A 171 -11.84 -5.81 15.23
N SER A 172 -11.92 -4.76 14.42
CA SER A 172 -13.00 -4.58 13.42
C SER A 172 -12.45 -4.69 12.01
N ALA A 173 -13.22 -5.27 11.09
CA ALA A 173 -12.88 -5.37 9.68
C ALA A 173 -13.95 -4.70 8.83
N GLU A 174 -13.54 -3.84 7.90
CA GLU A 174 -14.41 -3.17 6.95
C GLU A 174 -13.95 -3.48 5.54
N PHE A 175 -14.79 -4.21 4.81
CA PHE A 175 -14.58 -4.49 3.39
C PHE A 175 -15.37 -3.50 2.55
N THR A 176 -14.77 -3.04 1.45
CA THR A 176 -15.53 -2.37 0.39
C THR A 176 -15.00 -2.81 -0.99
N PRO A 177 -15.90 -3.09 -1.95
CA PRO A 177 -15.50 -3.21 -3.34
C PRO A 177 -15.01 -1.84 -3.85
N ALA A 178 -14.05 -1.87 -4.78
CA ALA A 178 -13.63 -0.68 -5.53
C ALA A 178 -13.22 0.56 -4.69
N ALA A 179 -12.60 0.36 -3.51
CA ALA A 179 -11.96 1.42 -2.76
C ALA A 179 -10.97 2.18 -3.64
N GLN A 180 -10.94 3.52 -3.53
CA GLN A 180 -9.89 4.27 -4.18
C GLN A 180 -8.62 4.12 -3.36
N ALA A 181 -7.63 3.41 -3.91
CA ALA A 181 -6.32 3.27 -3.30
C ALA A 181 -5.30 4.14 -4.04
N ARG A 182 -4.36 4.71 -3.29
CA ARG A 182 -3.29 5.55 -3.81
C ARG A 182 -1.96 5.13 -3.24
N ARG A 183 -0.92 5.27 -4.06
CA ARG A 183 0.46 5.15 -3.64
C ARG A 183 1.17 6.46 -3.95
N ILE A 184 1.67 7.11 -2.91
CA ILE A 184 2.31 8.42 -2.95
C ILE A 184 3.81 8.23 -2.81
N ASN A 185 4.59 8.78 -3.74
CA ASN A 185 6.05 8.83 -3.62
C ASN A 185 6.45 10.11 -2.88
N ARG A 186 6.80 9.98 -1.60
CA ARG A 186 7.18 11.12 -0.76
C ARG A 186 8.61 11.60 -1.01
N GLY A 187 9.43 10.82 -1.71
CA GLY A 187 10.84 11.12 -1.91
C GLY A 187 11.72 9.89 -1.73
N LEU A 188 13.04 10.07 -1.80
CA LEU A 188 14.00 8.99 -1.51
C LEU A 188 13.96 8.61 -0.03
N ARG A 189 14.09 7.31 0.27
CA ARG A 189 13.89 6.76 1.63
C ARG A 189 14.86 7.31 2.68
N ARG A 190 16.16 7.30 2.38
CA ARG A 190 17.26 7.85 3.21
C ARG A 190 17.67 9.29 2.82
N ARG A 191 16.71 10.15 2.48
CA ARG A 191 17.02 11.56 2.14
C ARG A 191 17.51 12.33 3.38
N LYS A 192 18.36 13.34 3.18
CA LYS A 192 18.94 14.16 4.27
C LYS A 192 17.86 14.89 5.08
N ASP A 193 16.89 15.48 4.39
CA ASP A 193 15.77 16.20 5.02
C ASP A 193 14.47 15.44 4.75
N ILE A 194 13.95 14.78 5.79
CA ILE A 194 12.71 13.99 5.73
C ILE A 194 11.47 14.91 5.56
N SER A 195 11.56 16.18 5.97
CA SER A 195 10.46 17.14 5.83
C SER A 195 10.22 17.56 4.37
N LYS A 196 11.27 17.48 3.54
CA LYS A 196 11.16 17.73 2.11
C LYS A 196 10.46 16.56 1.43
N ILE A 197 9.24 16.82 0.97
CA ILE A 197 8.38 15.84 0.29
C ILE A 197 8.28 16.22 -1.19
N GLY A 198 8.36 15.22 -2.06
CA GLY A 198 8.19 15.38 -3.50
C GLY A 198 9.49 15.66 -4.27
N PHE A 199 9.33 16.07 -5.52
CA PHE A 199 10.39 16.25 -6.50
C PHE A 199 10.13 17.52 -7.31
N LEU A 200 11.19 18.09 -7.88
CA LEU A 200 11.07 19.21 -8.81
C LEU A 200 10.88 18.70 -10.23
N ILE A 201 9.95 19.31 -10.96
CA ILE A 201 9.65 19.00 -12.36
C ILE A 201 9.56 20.30 -13.16
N ASP A 202 9.96 20.27 -14.43
CA ASP A 202 9.56 21.30 -15.39
C ASP A 202 8.11 21.03 -15.85
N PRO A 203 7.13 21.89 -15.52
CA PRO A 203 5.73 21.65 -15.85
C PRO A 203 5.37 21.66 -17.34
N LYS A 204 6.27 22.14 -18.21
CA LYS A 204 6.06 22.19 -19.66
C LYS A 204 6.65 20.97 -20.34
N SER A 205 7.88 20.61 -19.98
CA SER A 205 8.60 19.50 -20.62
C SER A 205 8.46 18.16 -19.90
N GLY A 206 8.05 18.19 -18.62
CA GLY A 206 7.90 17.01 -17.76
C GLY A 206 9.22 16.47 -17.19
N TYR A 207 10.36 17.10 -17.51
CA TYR A 207 11.66 16.64 -17.03
C TYR A 207 11.83 16.86 -15.53
N TRP A 208 12.40 15.87 -14.85
CA TRP A 208 12.75 15.96 -13.45
C TRP A 208 13.93 16.91 -13.28
N ALA A 209 13.75 17.97 -12.48
CA ALA A 209 14.79 18.95 -12.23
C ALA A 209 15.63 18.59 -11.01
N SER A 210 16.92 18.96 -11.03
CA SER A 210 17.77 18.84 -9.86
C SER A 210 17.45 19.93 -8.83
N ASP A 211 17.72 19.62 -7.56
CA ASP A 211 17.74 20.61 -6.49
C ASP A 211 18.86 21.64 -6.70
N ASN A 212 19.96 21.25 -7.34
CA ASN A 212 21.05 22.15 -7.66
C ASN A 212 20.85 22.73 -9.07
N ARG A 213 20.44 24.01 -9.13
CA ARG A 213 20.20 24.68 -10.41
C ARG A 213 21.39 24.67 -11.36
N ALA A 214 22.62 24.67 -10.84
CA ALA A 214 23.83 24.62 -11.65
C ALA A 214 23.98 23.30 -12.44
N GLN A 215 23.38 22.20 -11.96
CA GLN A 215 23.38 20.91 -12.67
C GLN A 215 22.43 20.88 -13.86
N ASP A 216 21.42 21.76 -13.87
CA ASP A 216 20.46 21.84 -14.98
C ASP A 216 20.73 23.04 -15.91
N ALA A 217 21.79 23.82 -15.63
CA ALA A 217 22.13 25.05 -16.36
C ALA A 217 23.02 24.79 -17.59
N GLU A 218 23.18 23.53 -17.99
CA GLU A 218 23.91 23.16 -19.20
C GLU A 218 23.18 23.65 -20.47
N GLU A 219 23.97 24.06 -21.46
CA GLU A 219 23.45 24.57 -22.74
C GLU A 219 22.65 23.47 -23.45
N GLY A 220 21.37 23.74 -23.77
CA GLY A 220 20.43 22.76 -24.35
C GLY A 220 19.59 21.96 -23.34
N SER A 221 19.64 22.29 -22.05
CA SER A 221 18.78 21.69 -21.01
C SER A 221 17.28 21.88 -21.32
N PRO A 222 16.44 20.83 -21.22
CA PRO A 222 14.99 20.94 -21.42
C PRO A 222 14.25 21.52 -20.20
N ILE A 223 14.97 21.90 -19.15
CA ILE A 223 14.42 22.41 -17.88
C ILE A 223 14.54 23.93 -17.85
N ASN A 224 13.42 24.62 -17.98
CA ASN A 224 13.31 26.08 -17.98
C ASN A 224 12.59 26.62 -16.74
N SER A 225 11.78 25.79 -16.09
CA SER A 225 10.98 26.13 -14.92
C SER A 225 11.00 24.98 -13.91
N ARG A 226 10.66 25.28 -12.66
CA ARG A 226 10.66 24.29 -11.57
C ARG A 226 9.39 24.42 -10.75
N GLN A 227 8.59 23.37 -10.77
CA GLN A 227 7.44 23.20 -9.90
C GLN A 227 7.70 22.02 -8.96
N PRO A 228 7.50 22.17 -7.64
CA PRO A 228 7.48 21.03 -6.74
C PRO A 228 6.19 20.24 -6.91
N ILE A 229 6.32 18.92 -7.08
CA ILE A 229 5.20 17.98 -7.11
C ILE A 229 5.48 16.74 -6.27
N THR A 230 4.43 16.11 -5.76
CA THR A 230 4.48 14.81 -5.09
C THR A 230 3.84 13.77 -6.01
N PRO A 231 4.62 12.91 -6.68
CA PRO A 231 4.08 11.89 -7.58
C PRO A 231 3.11 10.95 -6.87
N VAL A 232 1.95 10.72 -7.47
CA VAL A 232 0.95 9.77 -6.97
C VAL A 232 0.39 8.92 -8.11
N VAL A 233 0.11 7.67 -7.80
CA VAL A 233 -0.65 6.76 -8.65
C VAL A 233 -1.90 6.34 -7.91
N GLU A 234 -2.99 6.16 -8.63
CA GLU A 234 -4.27 5.73 -8.06
C GLU A 234 -4.87 4.60 -8.90
N ASP A 235 -5.59 3.73 -8.21
CA ASP A 235 -6.37 2.65 -8.80
C ASP A 235 -7.59 2.38 -7.92
N ARG A 236 -8.55 1.60 -8.43
CA ARG A 236 -9.68 1.10 -7.64
C ARG A 236 -9.43 -0.35 -7.28
N LYS A 237 -9.44 -0.68 -6.00
CA LYS A 237 -9.16 -2.05 -5.52
C LYS A 237 -10.22 -2.52 -4.54
N ASN A 238 -10.52 -3.80 -4.56
CA ASN A 238 -11.22 -4.43 -3.43
C ASN A 238 -10.32 -4.32 -2.21
N ALA A 239 -10.84 -3.78 -1.11
CA ALA A 239 -10.02 -3.47 0.05
C ALA A 239 -10.71 -3.89 1.35
N LEU A 240 -9.89 -4.30 2.30
CA LEU A 240 -10.26 -4.73 3.64
C LEU A 240 -9.41 -3.95 4.64
N LEU A 241 -10.04 -3.10 5.42
CA LEU A 241 -9.40 -2.37 6.51
C LEU A 241 -9.61 -3.12 7.82
N ILE A 242 -8.52 -3.53 8.46
CA ILE A 242 -8.52 -4.10 9.81
C ILE A 242 -8.06 -3.02 10.78
N ARG A 243 -8.91 -2.68 11.77
CA ARG A 243 -8.60 -1.72 12.82
C ARG A 243 -8.58 -2.38 14.19
N PHE A 244 -7.57 -2.07 14.96
CA PHE A 244 -7.41 -2.56 16.34
C PHE A 244 -8.04 -1.59 17.34
N PRO A 245 -8.50 -2.05 18.51
CA PRO A 245 -8.95 -1.18 19.58
C PRO A 245 -7.85 -0.18 19.98
N ALA A 246 -8.20 1.10 20.09
CA ALA A 246 -7.24 2.15 20.41
C ALA A 246 -6.54 1.93 21.77
N ALA A 247 -7.28 1.42 22.76
CA ALA A 247 -6.72 1.07 24.07
C ALA A 247 -5.71 -0.07 24.00
N TRP A 248 -5.94 -1.06 23.12
CA TRP A 248 -5.01 -2.18 22.92
C TRP A 248 -3.70 -1.71 22.29
N LEU A 249 -3.78 -0.84 21.27
CA LEU A 249 -2.60 -0.22 20.67
C LEU A 249 -1.84 0.67 21.67
N ALA A 250 -2.56 1.43 22.51
CA ALA A 250 -1.96 2.27 23.53
C ALA A 250 -1.22 1.44 24.60
N ALA A 251 -1.81 0.32 25.03
CA ALA A 251 -1.19 -0.59 25.98
C ALA A 251 0.09 -1.26 25.45
N ALA A 252 0.19 -1.47 24.14
CA ALA A 252 1.38 -2.02 23.50
C ALA A 252 2.58 -1.03 23.48
N GLY A 253 2.35 0.28 23.64
CA GLY A 253 3.41 1.28 23.69
C GLY A 253 4.36 1.23 22.49
N ASP A 254 5.66 1.25 22.77
CA ASP A 254 6.72 1.25 21.74
C ASP A 254 6.78 -0.08 20.95
N GLU A 255 6.26 -1.17 21.49
CA GLU A 255 6.22 -2.49 20.82
C GLU A 255 5.09 -2.58 19.78
N ALA A 256 4.18 -1.60 19.74
CA ALA A 256 3.02 -1.61 18.83
C ALA A 256 3.42 -1.76 17.36
N GLU A 257 4.51 -1.10 16.92
CA GLU A 257 5.00 -1.21 15.54
C GLU A 257 5.35 -2.65 15.19
N ALA A 258 6.13 -3.33 16.05
CA ALA A 258 6.60 -4.68 15.80
C ALA A 258 5.49 -5.73 15.95
N ILE A 259 4.59 -5.54 16.93
CA ILE A 259 3.42 -6.39 17.12
C ILE A 259 2.51 -6.34 15.88
N VAL A 260 2.14 -5.14 15.43
CA VAL A 260 1.23 -4.98 14.28
C VAL A 260 1.90 -5.40 12.97
N ALA A 261 3.21 -5.18 12.82
CA ALA A 261 3.97 -5.70 11.68
C ALA A 261 3.92 -7.24 11.62
N THR A 262 4.12 -7.90 12.76
CA THR A 262 4.05 -9.38 12.81
C THR A 262 2.64 -9.87 12.49
N ILE A 263 1.59 -9.24 13.05
CA ILE A 263 0.18 -9.56 12.74
C ILE A 263 -0.12 -9.39 11.26
N GLN A 264 0.35 -8.29 10.65
CA GLN A 264 0.15 -8.01 9.23
C GLN A 264 0.64 -9.16 8.36
N HIS A 265 1.87 -9.62 8.59
CA HIS A 265 2.47 -10.68 7.80
C HIS A 265 1.90 -12.05 8.14
N ALA A 266 1.50 -12.29 9.39
CA ALA A 266 0.77 -13.50 9.78
C ALA A 266 -0.59 -13.61 9.06
N PHE A 267 -1.34 -12.51 8.99
CA PHE A 267 -2.59 -12.46 8.24
C PHE A 267 -2.38 -12.61 6.74
N ALA A 268 -1.40 -11.90 6.14
CA ALA A 268 -1.11 -12.05 4.72
C ALA A 268 -0.84 -13.52 4.35
N ARG A 269 0.07 -14.18 5.08
CA ARG A 269 0.43 -15.58 4.85
C ARG A 269 -0.72 -16.55 5.12
N GLY A 270 -1.51 -16.29 6.17
CA GLY A 270 -2.70 -17.10 6.48
C GLY A 270 -3.78 -17.01 5.41
N ILE A 271 -4.04 -15.79 4.89
CA ILE A 271 -4.99 -15.57 3.79
C ILE A 271 -4.50 -16.25 2.51
N GLU A 272 -3.22 -16.06 2.16
CA GLU A 272 -2.60 -16.69 1.00
C GLU A 272 -2.74 -18.22 1.03
N ALA A 273 -2.47 -18.84 2.18
CA ALA A 273 -2.57 -20.29 2.33
C ALA A 273 -4.01 -20.81 2.32
N ILE A 274 -4.97 -20.13 2.95
CA ILE A 274 -6.38 -20.57 2.99
C ILE A 274 -7.05 -20.44 1.62
N TYR A 275 -6.77 -19.35 0.90
CA TYR A 275 -7.40 -19.07 -0.39
C TYR A 275 -6.57 -19.49 -1.60
N GLN A 276 -5.40 -20.08 -1.37
CA GLN A 276 -4.47 -20.57 -2.40
C GLN A 276 -4.12 -19.49 -3.44
N VAL A 277 -3.95 -18.25 -2.96
CA VAL A 277 -3.51 -17.13 -3.79
C VAL A 277 -1.99 -17.00 -3.75
N GLU A 278 -1.42 -16.51 -4.85
CA GLU A 278 0.02 -16.31 -4.93
C GLU A 278 0.46 -15.15 -4.06
N GLU A 279 1.74 -15.20 -3.65
CA GLU A 279 2.31 -14.11 -2.88
C GLU A 279 2.26 -12.80 -3.68
N GLY A 280 1.74 -11.75 -3.05
CA GLY A 280 1.62 -10.43 -3.67
C GLY A 280 0.33 -10.20 -4.44
N GLU A 281 -0.54 -11.21 -4.62
CA GLU A 281 -1.91 -11.02 -5.09
C GLU A 281 -2.78 -10.31 -4.04
N ILE A 282 -2.45 -10.49 -2.75
CA ILE A 282 -3.01 -9.73 -1.63
C ILE A 282 -1.89 -8.89 -1.02
N GLN A 283 -2.08 -7.57 -1.00
CA GLN A 283 -1.10 -6.63 -0.46
C GLN A 283 -1.59 -6.07 0.87
N GLY A 284 -0.86 -6.38 1.95
CA GLY A 284 -1.06 -5.76 3.27
C GLY A 284 -0.23 -4.48 3.40
N GLN A 285 -0.85 -3.36 3.76
CA GLN A 285 -0.20 -2.08 3.99
C GLN A 285 -0.53 -1.54 5.38
N PRO A 286 0.47 -1.12 6.17
CA PRO A 286 0.22 -0.44 7.43
C PRO A 286 -0.27 0.99 7.19
N THR A 287 -1.27 1.43 7.96
CA THR A 287 -1.84 2.77 7.86
C THR A 287 -1.93 3.46 9.25
N PRO A 288 -1.77 4.80 9.33
CA PRO A 288 -1.49 5.74 8.25
C PRO A 288 -0.06 5.69 7.69
N SER A 289 0.87 5.03 8.38
CA SER A 289 2.25 4.88 7.92
C SER A 289 2.91 3.61 8.45
N ARG A 290 4.09 3.28 7.92
CA ARG A 290 4.88 2.14 8.37
C ARG A 290 5.34 2.23 9.83
N LYS A 291 5.67 3.44 10.30
CA LYS A 291 6.12 3.69 11.68
C LYS A 291 4.98 3.87 12.67
N ASP A 292 3.78 4.17 12.18
CA ASP A 292 2.58 4.38 13.00
C ASP A 292 1.48 3.47 12.47
N ARG A 293 1.53 2.20 12.86
CA ARG A 293 0.64 1.13 12.37
C ARG A 293 -0.63 1.09 13.22
N ARG A 294 -1.58 1.97 12.92
CA ARG A 294 -2.88 2.04 13.62
C ARG A 294 -3.91 1.08 13.04
N ALA A 295 -3.79 0.78 11.76
CA ALA A 295 -4.64 -0.16 11.05
C ALA A 295 -3.85 -0.87 9.94
N LEU A 296 -4.44 -1.91 9.38
CA LEU A 296 -3.91 -2.65 8.24
C LEU A 296 -4.91 -2.59 7.09
N LEU A 297 -4.47 -2.05 5.95
CA LEU A 297 -5.22 -2.08 4.70
C LEU A 297 -4.72 -3.24 3.85
N PHE A 298 -5.57 -4.24 3.67
CA PHE A 298 -5.36 -5.29 2.67
C PHE A 298 -6.10 -4.91 1.39
N TYR A 299 -5.47 -5.10 0.23
CA TYR A 299 -6.14 -4.95 -1.06
C TYR A 299 -5.71 -6.01 -2.05
N GLU A 300 -6.60 -6.34 -2.98
CA GLU A 300 -6.32 -7.29 -4.06
C GLU A 300 -5.51 -6.58 -5.15
N ALA A 301 -4.27 -7.02 -5.38
CA ALA A 301 -3.36 -6.42 -6.34
C ALA A 301 -3.72 -6.77 -7.78
N ALA A 302 -4.23 -7.99 -7.99
CA ALA A 302 -4.69 -8.50 -9.28
C ALA A 302 -5.78 -7.60 -9.89
N GLU A 303 -5.76 -7.47 -11.21
CA GLU A 303 -6.79 -6.75 -11.95
C GLU A 303 -8.11 -7.53 -11.91
N GLY A 304 -9.24 -6.85 -11.67
CA GLY A 304 -10.55 -7.49 -11.48
C GLY A 304 -10.82 -8.06 -10.08
N GLY A 305 -9.77 -8.29 -9.29
CA GLY A 305 -9.88 -8.80 -7.92
C GLY A 305 -10.07 -10.32 -7.84
N ALA A 306 -9.50 -10.93 -6.80
CA ALA A 306 -9.59 -12.38 -6.55
C ALA A 306 -10.85 -12.78 -5.74
N GLY A 307 -11.61 -11.79 -5.25
CA GLY A 307 -12.78 -12.01 -4.40
C GLY A 307 -12.46 -12.72 -3.08
N VAL A 308 -11.21 -12.64 -2.63
CA VAL A 308 -10.73 -13.23 -1.38
C VAL A 308 -11.16 -12.36 -0.21
N LEU A 309 -11.00 -11.04 -0.33
CA LEU A 309 -11.30 -10.11 0.75
C LEU A 309 -12.81 -10.00 1.04
N SER A 310 -13.65 -10.14 0.02
CA SER A 310 -15.11 -10.21 0.21
C SER A 310 -15.50 -11.47 0.97
N ARG A 311 -14.97 -12.64 0.56
CA ARG A 311 -15.23 -13.93 1.21
C ARG A 311 -14.79 -13.95 2.68
N LEU A 312 -13.65 -13.31 2.99
CA LEU A 312 -13.16 -13.16 4.38
C LEU A 312 -14.16 -12.48 5.31
N VAL A 313 -14.97 -11.55 4.79
CA VAL A 313 -15.94 -10.77 5.58
C VAL A 313 -17.35 -11.36 5.52
N GLU A 314 -17.65 -12.15 4.48
CA GLU A 314 -18.93 -12.86 4.33
C GLU A 314 -19.00 -14.15 5.15
N ASP A 315 -17.92 -14.94 5.18
CA ASP A 315 -17.87 -16.19 5.92
C ASP A 315 -17.47 -15.96 7.38
N GLY A 316 -18.43 -16.18 8.29
CA GLY A 316 -18.27 -16.06 9.75
C GLY A 316 -17.15 -16.88 10.38
N SER A 317 -16.59 -17.85 9.65
CA SER A 317 -15.50 -18.72 10.08
C SER A 317 -14.15 -18.40 9.40
N ALA A 318 -14.13 -17.59 8.34
CA ALA A 318 -12.94 -17.39 7.51
C ALA A 318 -11.74 -16.84 8.30
N PHE A 319 -11.95 -15.82 9.13
CA PHE A 319 -10.88 -15.29 9.97
C PHE A 319 -10.40 -16.27 11.04
N ARG A 320 -11.26 -17.16 11.54
CA ARG A 320 -10.85 -18.25 12.44
C ARG A 320 -9.92 -19.21 11.72
N ALA A 321 -10.25 -19.57 10.47
CA ALA A 321 -9.41 -20.42 9.64
C ALA A 321 -8.06 -19.76 9.33
N VAL A 322 -8.06 -18.47 8.98
CA VAL A 322 -6.83 -17.69 8.76
C VAL A 322 -5.96 -17.64 10.00
N ALA A 323 -6.53 -17.41 11.19
CA ALA A 323 -5.79 -17.35 12.44
C ALA A 323 -5.10 -18.68 12.77
N LYS A 324 -5.86 -19.78 12.69
CA LYS A 324 -5.32 -21.14 12.86
C LYS A 324 -4.22 -21.41 11.86
N LYS A 325 -4.44 -21.06 10.58
CA LYS A 325 -3.45 -21.28 9.54
C LYS A 325 -2.20 -20.43 9.72
N ALA A 326 -2.34 -19.20 10.20
CA ALA A 326 -1.21 -18.35 10.52
C ALA A 326 -0.35 -18.96 11.66
N LEU A 327 -0.98 -19.51 12.70
CA LEU A 327 -0.26 -20.22 13.78
C LEU A 327 0.49 -21.46 13.25
N GLU A 328 -0.15 -22.24 12.37
CA GLU A 328 0.50 -23.38 11.70
C GLU A 328 1.71 -22.96 10.85
N ILE A 329 1.55 -21.91 10.02
CA ILE A 329 2.62 -21.35 9.19
C ILE A 329 3.77 -20.86 10.06
N MET A 330 3.44 -20.28 11.21
CA MET A 330 4.40 -19.91 12.24
C MET A 330 4.99 -21.13 12.97
N HIS A 331 4.82 -22.37 12.52
CA HIS A 331 5.40 -23.57 13.12
C HIS A 331 4.83 -23.98 14.48
N TYR A 332 3.63 -23.53 14.86
CA TYR A 332 2.95 -24.06 16.04
C TYR A 332 2.11 -25.29 15.68
N ALA A 333 2.17 -26.31 16.53
CA ALA A 333 1.43 -27.55 16.36
C ALA A 333 -0.08 -27.30 16.55
N PRO A 334 -0.94 -27.65 15.58
CA PRO A 334 -2.39 -27.45 15.70
C PRO A 334 -3.00 -28.05 16.97
N GLY A 335 -2.45 -29.19 17.43
CA GLY A 335 -2.92 -29.89 18.63
C GLY A 335 -2.76 -29.10 19.94
N SER A 336 -1.82 -28.15 19.98
CA SER A 336 -1.58 -27.31 21.17
C SER A 336 -2.55 -26.12 21.29
N LEU A 337 -3.32 -25.82 20.23
CA LEU A 337 -4.16 -24.62 20.19
C LEU A 337 -5.28 -24.62 21.24
N SER A 338 -5.92 -25.76 21.49
CA SER A 338 -6.98 -25.85 22.50
C SER A 338 -6.44 -25.65 23.92
N ALA A 339 -5.23 -26.13 24.21
CA ALA A 339 -4.56 -25.88 25.49
C ALA A 339 -4.19 -24.39 25.61
N ALA A 340 -3.66 -23.80 24.55
CA ALA A 340 -3.32 -22.38 24.49
C ALA A 340 -4.54 -21.44 24.65
N ALA A 341 -5.72 -21.87 24.21
CA ALA A 341 -6.96 -21.12 24.44
C ALA A 341 -7.33 -20.99 25.93
N VAL A 342 -6.88 -21.93 26.78
CA VAL A 342 -7.17 -21.95 28.22
C VAL A 342 -6.00 -21.40 29.04
N SER A 343 -4.77 -21.78 28.68
CA SER A 343 -3.56 -21.48 29.45
C SER A 343 -2.71 -20.35 28.87
N GLY A 344 -3.17 -19.73 27.77
CA GLY A 344 -2.48 -18.64 27.10
C GLY A 344 -1.35 -19.09 26.16
N PRO A 345 -0.61 -18.12 25.58
CA PRO A 345 0.29 -18.37 24.45
C PRO A 345 1.44 -19.33 24.75
N LYS A 346 1.85 -19.43 26.01
CA LYS A 346 2.95 -20.30 26.46
C LYS A 346 2.63 -21.79 26.34
N ALA A 347 1.36 -22.15 26.24
CA ALA A 347 0.95 -23.54 26.01
C ALA A 347 0.93 -23.91 24.51
N LEU A 348 1.30 -22.99 23.61
CA LEU A 348 1.57 -23.36 22.21
C LEU A 348 2.88 -24.13 22.11
N GLU A 349 2.82 -25.27 21.44
CA GLU A 349 3.98 -26.13 21.18
C GLU A 349 4.43 -25.93 19.74
N ASN A 350 5.75 -25.98 19.50
CA ASN A 350 6.27 -25.97 18.14
C ASN A 350 6.11 -27.35 17.52
N VAL A 351 5.95 -27.39 16.19
CA VAL A 351 6.08 -28.65 15.45
C VAL A 351 7.49 -29.22 15.63
N GLU A 352 7.60 -30.55 15.66
CA GLU A 352 8.89 -31.24 15.68
C GLU A 352 9.76 -30.76 14.51
N ASP A 353 11.07 -30.59 14.74
CA ASP A 353 12.06 -30.07 13.78
C ASP A 353 11.90 -28.60 13.33
N SER A 354 11.07 -27.81 14.01
CA SER A 354 11.03 -26.36 13.81
C SER A 354 12.32 -25.68 14.33
N HIS A 355 13.25 -25.36 13.43
CA HIS A 355 14.43 -24.52 13.74
C HIS A 355 14.18 -23.00 13.64
N CYS A 356 12.92 -22.58 13.54
CA CYS A 356 12.56 -21.18 13.34
C CYS A 356 12.52 -20.39 14.66
N VAL A 357 13.27 -19.29 14.71
CA VAL A 357 13.36 -18.40 15.89
C VAL A 357 12.32 -17.27 15.79
N ALA A 358 12.69 -16.10 15.26
CA ALA A 358 11.78 -14.95 15.10
C ALA A 358 10.94 -15.05 13.82
N GLY A 359 11.56 -15.49 12.72
CA GLY A 359 10.90 -15.68 11.44
C GLY A 359 11.84 -16.38 10.45
N CYS A 360 11.26 -16.99 9.43
CA CYS A 360 11.96 -17.62 8.31
C CYS A 360 11.10 -17.50 7.05
N TYR A 361 11.69 -17.80 5.88
CA TYR A 361 10.99 -17.75 4.60
C TYR A 361 9.90 -18.83 4.42
N ARG A 362 9.87 -19.83 5.30
CA ARG A 362 8.79 -20.83 5.35
C ARG A 362 7.62 -20.38 6.23
N CYS A 363 7.79 -19.34 7.05
CA CYS A 363 6.72 -18.78 7.88
C CYS A 363 6.28 -17.39 7.40
N LEU A 364 6.82 -16.33 8.01
CA LEU A 364 6.39 -14.94 7.86
C LEU A 364 7.31 -14.10 6.97
N LEU A 365 8.57 -14.49 6.79
CA LEU A 365 9.50 -13.69 5.99
C LEU A 365 9.26 -13.92 4.51
N SER A 366 9.39 -12.86 3.73
CA SER A 366 9.26 -12.92 2.29
C SER A 366 10.07 -11.83 1.59
N TYR A 367 10.16 -11.90 0.26
CA TYR A 367 10.85 -10.87 -0.51
C TYR A 367 10.10 -9.54 -0.52
N PHE A 368 8.77 -9.58 -0.39
CA PHE A 368 7.92 -8.38 -0.42
C PHE A 368 7.92 -7.62 0.90
N ASN A 369 8.25 -8.28 2.02
CA ASN A 369 8.29 -7.67 3.35
C ASN A 369 9.68 -7.46 3.93
N GLN A 370 10.74 -7.54 3.13
CA GLN A 370 12.13 -7.27 3.54
C GLN A 370 12.32 -6.05 4.46
N PRO A 371 11.69 -4.88 4.21
CA PRO A 371 11.84 -3.75 5.11
C PRO A 371 11.42 -4.07 6.56
N ASP A 372 10.43 -4.94 6.74
CA ASP A 372 9.83 -5.29 8.03
C ASP A 372 10.52 -6.48 8.73
N HIS A 373 11.53 -7.13 8.13
CA HIS A 373 12.13 -8.34 8.69
C HIS A 373 12.61 -8.18 10.14
N GLU A 374 13.20 -7.03 10.48
CA GLU A 374 13.67 -6.73 11.84
C GLU A 374 12.54 -6.56 12.86
N LEU A 375 11.31 -6.28 12.41
CA LEU A 375 10.13 -6.12 13.25
C LEU A 375 9.41 -7.45 13.53
N ILE A 376 9.60 -8.44 12.65
CA ILE A 376 8.83 -9.69 12.68
C ILE A 376 9.41 -10.65 13.72
N ASP A 377 8.59 -11.00 14.71
CA ASP A 377 8.88 -12.12 15.62
C ASP A 377 7.61 -12.91 15.95
N ARG A 378 7.53 -14.14 15.41
CA ARG A 378 6.41 -15.08 15.57
C ARG A 378 6.15 -15.53 17.01
N ARG A 379 7.07 -15.24 17.94
CA ARG A 379 6.97 -15.66 19.35
C ARG A 379 6.40 -14.56 20.25
N ARG A 380 6.13 -13.37 19.69
CA ARG A 380 5.56 -12.24 20.44
C ARG A 380 4.24 -12.63 21.07
N GLU A 381 4.19 -12.71 22.39
CA GLU A 381 3.00 -13.14 23.14
C GLU A 381 1.73 -12.33 22.78
N PRO A 382 1.75 -11.00 22.59
CA PRO A 382 0.56 -10.25 22.17
C PRO A 382 0.02 -10.67 20.80
N VAL A 383 0.90 -11.05 19.87
CA VAL A 383 0.53 -11.55 18.54
C VAL A 383 -0.13 -12.92 18.65
N LEU A 384 0.50 -13.82 19.42
CA LEU A 384 -0.02 -15.16 19.65
C LEU A 384 -1.36 -15.12 20.39
N GLN A 385 -1.49 -14.32 21.44
CA GLN A 385 -2.74 -14.15 22.17
C GLN A 385 -3.87 -13.70 21.24
N MET A 386 -3.60 -12.70 20.38
CA MET A 386 -4.59 -12.24 19.42
C MET A 386 -5.00 -13.33 18.43
N LEU A 387 -4.05 -14.11 17.90
CA LEU A 387 -4.34 -15.20 16.96
C LEU A 387 -5.05 -16.38 17.61
N ILE A 388 -4.73 -16.71 18.86
CA ILE A 388 -5.43 -17.73 19.64
C ILE A 388 -6.88 -17.29 19.84
N ARG A 389 -7.10 -16.08 20.38
CA ARG A 389 -8.44 -15.52 20.57
C ARG A 389 -9.24 -15.52 19.27
N LEU A 390 -8.62 -15.05 18.17
CA LEU A 390 -9.26 -15.01 16.87
C LEU A 390 -9.60 -16.39 16.31
N SER A 391 -8.87 -17.45 16.70
CA SER A 391 -9.15 -18.82 16.26
C SER A 391 -10.47 -19.37 16.80
N PHE A 392 -11.04 -18.74 17.83
CA PHE A 392 -12.29 -19.14 18.48
C PHE A 392 -13.35 -18.02 18.51
N ALA A 393 -13.00 -16.81 18.09
CA ALA A 393 -13.86 -15.64 18.14
C ALA A 393 -15.15 -15.79 17.33
N GLU A 394 -16.20 -15.10 17.78
CA GLU A 394 -17.43 -14.93 17.02
C GLU A 394 -17.32 -13.71 16.10
N MET A 395 -17.82 -13.86 14.87
CA MET A 395 -18.01 -12.74 13.96
C MET A 395 -19.40 -12.15 14.18
N ARG A 396 -19.48 -10.85 14.48
CA ARG A 396 -20.75 -10.11 14.53
C ARG A 396 -20.83 -9.10 13.41
N HIS A 397 -22.04 -8.96 12.87
CA HIS A 397 -22.36 -7.85 11.98
C HIS A 397 -22.37 -6.55 12.79
N SER A 398 -21.66 -5.54 12.30
CA SER A 398 -21.78 -4.19 12.85
C SER A 398 -22.49 -3.30 11.83
N ALA A 399 -23.27 -2.35 12.32
CA ALA A 399 -23.73 -1.25 11.48
C ALA A 399 -22.50 -0.53 10.88
N PRO A 400 -22.58 -0.02 9.64
CA PRO A 400 -21.52 0.80 9.09
C PRO A 400 -21.26 1.99 10.03
N THR A 401 -19.98 2.29 10.27
CA THR A 401 -19.54 3.37 11.18
C THR A 401 -20.02 4.76 10.70
N SER A 402 -20.51 4.86 9.46
CA SER A 402 -21.06 6.05 8.82
C SER A 402 -22.59 6.02 8.80
N GLN A 403 -23.23 6.39 9.89
CA GLN A 403 -24.52 7.06 9.81
C GLN A 403 -24.31 8.53 10.11
N PHE A 404 -24.12 9.35 9.07
CA PHE A 404 -24.67 10.69 9.07
C PHE A 404 -25.12 11.07 7.65
N GLN A 405 -26.43 11.23 7.56
CA GLN A 405 -27.17 12.00 6.58
C GLN A 405 -26.64 13.43 6.54
N THR A 406 -26.62 14.04 5.36
CA THR A 406 -26.96 15.47 5.23
C THR A 406 -28.39 15.70 5.67
#